data_AF-A0A5C8T075-F1
#
_entry.id   AF-A0A5C8T075-F1
#
_cell.length_a   1.000
_cell.length_b   1.000
_cell.length_c   1.000
_cell.angle_alpha   90.00
_cell.angle_beta   90.00
_cell.angle_gamma   90.00
#
_symmetry.space_group_name_H-M   'P 1'
#
loop_
_entity.id
_entity.type
_entity.pdbx_description
1 polymer ?
#
loop_
_entity_poly.entity_id
_entity_poly.type
_entity_poly.pdbx_seq_one_letter_code
_entity_poly.pdbx_strand_id
1 'polypeptide(L)'
;MTANPYSGLPAERFWRKVVTNVAPFAVDPRPRAPFAIGQGDKVATGGSCFAQRVAEALRAEGFNYYVTEPAPEGTARAEADARQFGTFSARYGNLYYTRQFVQLFDRAYGRFEPELKAWLREDGRYVDPFRPTVEPAGFPDEAAVVAARDAHLAEVRRLFETLDVFVLTLGLTEGWRWRADGAA
;
A
#
# COMPACT_ATOMS: atom_id res chain seq x y z
N MET A 1 17.39 10.30 32.34
CA MET A 1 16.46 9.89 31.26
C MET A 1 17.20 10.02 29.95
N THR A 2 17.24 8.95 29.16
CA THR A 2 17.94 8.92 27.87
C THR A 2 17.21 9.84 26.89
N ALA A 3 17.90 10.85 26.38
CA ALA A 3 17.35 11.75 25.36
C ALA A 3 17.12 10.94 24.08
N ASN A 4 15.89 10.94 23.58
CA ASN A 4 15.55 10.40 22.26
C ASN A 4 14.90 11.50 21.42
N PRO A 5 14.83 11.33 20.07
CA PRO A 5 14.28 12.35 19.17
C PRO A 5 12.84 12.78 19.50
N TYR A 6 12.11 12.01 20.29
CA TYR A 6 10.72 12.27 20.66
C TYR A 6 10.58 12.94 22.04
N SER A 7 11.63 12.99 22.87
CA SER A 7 11.52 13.38 24.29
C SER A 7 10.92 14.77 24.54
N GLY A 8 11.08 15.72 23.62
CA GLY A 8 10.55 17.08 23.71
C GLY A 8 9.22 17.32 23.02
N LEU A 9 8.56 16.28 22.48
CA LEU A 9 7.32 16.46 21.73
C LEU A 9 6.12 16.81 22.63
N PRO A 10 5.11 17.54 22.10
CA PRO A 10 3.86 17.80 22.80
C PRO A 10 3.10 16.52 23.20
N ALA A 11 2.21 16.62 24.19
CA ALA A 11 1.51 15.46 24.77
C ALA A 11 0.67 14.71 23.73
N GLU A 12 0.04 15.43 22.81
CA GLU A 12 -0.76 14.92 21.69
C GLU A 12 -0.01 13.99 20.72
N ARG A 13 1.34 13.97 20.76
CA ARG A 13 2.16 13.03 19.99
C ARG A 13 2.35 11.67 20.67
N PHE A 14 1.78 11.48 21.87
CA PHE A 14 1.92 10.25 22.64
C PHE A 14 0.56 9.64 22.99
N TRP A 15 0.24 8.50 22.38
CA TRP A 15 -0.99 7.75 22.62
C TRP A 15 -1.31 7.59 24.12
N ARG A 16 -0.30 7.24 24.93
CA ARG A 16 -0.46 7.06 26.38
C ARG A 16 -1.00 8.32 27.09
N LYS A 17 -0.60 9.51 26.63
CA LYS A 17 -0.94 10.78 27.27
C LYS A 17 -2.33 11.29 26.88
N VAL A 18 -2.80 10.98 25.68
CA VAL A 18 -4.06 11.54 25.14
C VAL A 18 -5.18 10.52 24.90
N VAL A 19 -4.88 9.21 24.99
CA VAL A 19 -5.88 8.16 24.87
C VAL A 19 -5.91 7.28 26.12
N THR A 20 -4.81 6.62 26.48
CA THR A 20 -4.81 5.60 27.55
C THR A 20 -5.29 6.11 28.90
N ASN A 21 -4.91 7.34 29.26
CA ASN A 21 -5.23 7.94 30.56
C ASN A 21 -6.35 9.00 30.49
N VAL A 22 -7.11 9.02 29.39
CA VAL A 22 -8.21 9.96 29.18
C VAL A 22 -9.52 9.19 29.22
N ALA A 23 -10.51 9.70 29.96
CA ALA A 23 -11.83 9.08 30.00
C ALA A 23 -12.41 9.01 28.57
N PRO A 24 -13.11 7.94 28.17
CA PRO A 24 -13.53 7.74 26.78
C PRO A 24 -14.27 8.91 26.15
N PHE A 25 -15.12 9.59 26.93
CA PHE A 25 -15.89 10.77 26.47
C PHE A 25 -15.04 12.04 26.29
N ALA A 26 -13.82 12.06 26.83
CA ALA A 26 -12.89 13.17 26.80
C ALA A 26 -11.74 12.96 25.79
N VAL A 27 -11.71 11.82 25.09
CA VAL A 27 -10.74 11.58 24.01
C VAL A 27 -11.07 12.50 22.85
N ASP A 28 -10.16 13.43 22.54
CA ASP A 28 -10.23 14.28 21.36
C ASP A 28 -9.13 13.88 20.37
N PRO A 29 -9.45 13.07 19.33
CA PRO A 29 -8.46 12.61 18.37
C PRO A 29 -8.08 13.68 17.32
N ARG A 30 -8.63 14.90 17.38
CA ARG A 30 -8.48 15.90 16.31
C ARG A 30 -7.10 16.58 16.38
N PRO A 31 -6.33 16.62 15.28
CA PRO A 31 -5.11 17.42 15.22
C PRO A 31 -5.46 18.92 15.24
N ARG A 32 -4.56 19.72 15.82
CA ARG A 32 -4.70 21.18 16.01
C ARG A 32 -4.80 21.98 14.70
N ALA A 33 -4.34 21.42 13.58
CA ALA A 33 -4.49 21.97 12.24
C ALA A 33 -5.16 20.93 11.34
N PRO A 34 -6.30 21.24 10.69
CA PRO A 34 -6.99 20.28 9.87
C PRO A 34 -6.29 20.16 8.52
N PHE A 35 -5.57 19.07 8.30
CA PHE A 35 -5.49 18.52 6.95
C PHE A 35 -6.89 17.95 6.64
N ALA A 36 -7.70 18.74 5.94
CA ALA A 36 -9.06 18.35 5.60
C ALA A 36 -9.03 17.47 4.34
N ILE A 37 -9.76 16.35 4.38
CA ILE A 37 -9.99 15.48 3.24
C ILE A 37 -11.45 15.71 2.83
N GLY A 38 -11.67 16.22 1.61
CA GLY A 38 -12.99 16.41 1.03
C GLY A 38 -13.52 15.13 0.39
N GLN A 39 -14.85 15.03 0.23
CA GLN A 39 -15.46 13.86 -0.43
C GLN A 39 -15.04 13.71 -1.89
N GLY A 40 -14.68 14.81 -2.57
CA GLY A 40 -14.20 14.79 -3.96
C GLY A 40 -12.73 14.45 -4.14
N ASP A 41 -11.93 14.53 -3.07
CA ASP A 41 -10.49 14.26 -3.13
C ASP A 41 -10.26 12.81 -3.53
N LYS A 42 -9.37 12.57 -4.49
CA LYS A 42 -8.94 11.23 -4.88
C LYS A 42 -8.06 10.65 -3.76
N VAL A 43 -8.70 9.93 -2.84
CA VAL A 43 -8.03 9.32 -1.68
C VAL A 43 -7.54 7.93 -2.04
N ALA A 44 -6.23 7.74 -2.01
CA ALA A 44 -5.58 6.47 -2.23
C ALA A 44 -5.06 5.88 -0.91
N THR A 45 -5.03 4.55 -0.78
CA THR A 45 -4.50 3.89 0.42
C THR A 45 -3.52 2.78 0.08
N GLY A 46 -2.41 2.69 0.81
CA GLY A 46 -1.45 1.60 0.72
C GLY A 46 -0.89 1.23 2.09
N GLY A 47 -0.38 0.02 2.23
CA GLY A 47 0.21 -0.40 3.49
C GLY A 47 -0.15 -1.83 3.88
N SER A 48 -0.29 -2.03 5.19
CA SER A 48 -0.75 -3.25 5.82
C SER A 48 -2.25 -3.50 5.60
N CYS A 49 -2.78 -4.58 6.18
CA CYS A 49 -4.21 -4.87 6.22
C CYS A 49 -5.05 -3.72 6.82
N PHE A 50 -4.46 -2.84 7.64
CA PHE A 50 -5.17 -1.67 8.15
C PHE A 50 -5.54 -0.68 7.03
N ALA A 51 -4.73 -0.55 5.97
CA ALA A 51 -5.09 0.29 4.82
C ALA A 51 -6.33 -0.22 4.08
N GLN A 52 -6.60 -1.53 4.13
CA GLN A 52 -7.84 -2.11 3.57
C GLN A 52 -9.06 -1.66 4.39
N ARG A 53 -8.94 -1.65 5.72
CA ARG A 53 -9.99 -1.12 6.61
C ARG A 53 -10.26 0.36 6.40
N VAL A 54 -9.20 1.14 6.18
CA VAL A 54 -9.35 2.56 5.82
C VAL A 54 -10.07 2.71 4.48
N ALA A 55 -9.72 1.91 3.48
CA ALA A 55 -10.41 1.91 2.18
C ALA A 55 -11.90 1.55 2.29
N GLU A 56 -12.23 0.53 3.08
CA GLU A 56 -13.62 0.14 3.38
C GLU A 56 -14.41 1.30 4.01
N ALA A 57 -13.83 1.96 5.02
CA ALA A 57 -14.45 3.08 5.70
C ALA A 57 -14.64 4.29 4.77
N LEU A 58 -13.63 4.66 3.99
CA LEU A 58 -13.73 5.76 3.01
C LEU A 58 -14.87 5.54 2.03
N ARG A 59 -14.99 4.32 1.48
CA ARG A 59 -16.09 3.97 0.56
C ARG A 59 -17.45 4.03 1.25
N ALA A 60 -17.57 3.49 2.47
CA ALA A 60 -18.81 3.47 3.23
C ALA A 60 -19.32 4.88 3.55
N GLU A 61 -18.40 5.81 3.80
CA GLU A 61 -18.69 7.22 4.10
C GLU A 61 -18.80 8.12 2.85
N GLY A 62 -18.78 7.54 1.64
CA GLY A 62 -19.00 8.26 0.38
C GLY A 62 -17.81 9.11 -0.08
N PHE A 63 -16.59 8.86 0.41
CA PHE A 63 -15.40 9.50 -0.14
C PHE A 63 -15.04 8.91 -1.51
N ASN A 64 -14.38 9.72 -2.33
CA ASN A 64 -13.79 9.30 -3.59
C ASN A 64 -12.53 8.43 -3.36
N TYR A 65 -12.77 7.16 -3.01
CA TYR A 65 -11.70 6.17 -2.91
C TYR A 65 -11.14 5.86 -4.30
N TYR A 66 -9.92 6.31 -4.53
CA TYR A 66 -9.30 6.32 -5.84
C TYR A 66 -8.58 5.01 -6.13
N VAL A 67 -9.03 4.31 -7.17
CA VAL A 67 -8.44 3.05 -7.65
C VAL A 67 -7.98 3.23 -9.09
N THR A 68 -6.70 2.97 -9.34
CA THR A 68 -6.14 3.05 -10.69
C THR A 68 -6.07 1.72 -11.41
N GLU A 69 -6.00 0.61 -10.69
CA GLU A 69 -6.00 -0.73 -11.27
C GLU A 69 -7.29 -1.49 -10.92
N PRO A 70 -8.45 -1.14 -11.55
CA PRO A 70 -9.71 -1.82 -11.32
C PRO A 70 -9.74 -3.20 -11.99
N ALA A 71 -10.67 -4.04 -11.56
CA ALA A 71 -10.95 -5.29 -12.27
C ALA A 71 -11.46 -4.98 -13.69
N PRO A 72 -11.07 -5.79 -14.71
CA PRO A 72 -11.66 -5.70 -16.03
C PRO A 72 -13.19 -5.79 -15.97
N GLU A 73 -13.86 -5.10 -16.89
CA GLU A 73 -15.32 -5.14 -16.98
C GLU A 73 -15.82 -6.59 -17.15
N GLY A 74 -16.88 -6.95 -16.41
CA GLY A 74 -17.43 -8.31 -16.41
C GLY A 74 -16.69 -9.32 -15.54
N THR A 75 -15.58 -8.95 -14.89
CA THR A 75 -14.88 -9.84 -13.94
C THR A 75 -15.81 -10.17 -12.77
N ALA A 76 -16.00 -11.46 -12.50
CA ALA A 76 -16.79 -11.91 -11.36
C ALA A 76 -16.17 -11.42 -10.05
N ARG A 77 -16.99 -11.03 -9.07
CA ARG A 77 -16.49 -10.47 -7.80
C ARG A 77 -15.48 -11.40 -7.10
N ALA A 78 -15.75 -12.70 -7.08
CA ALA A 78 -14.85 -13.68 -6.48
C ALA A 78 -13.47 -13.73 -7.19
N GLU A 79 -13.45 -13.59 -8.51
CA GLU A 79 -12.19 -13.53 -9.28
C GLU A 79 -11.46 -12.20 -9.01
N ALA A 80 -12.19 -11.09 -9.00
CA ALA A 80 -11.63 -9.77 -8.69
C ALA A 80 -10.95 -9.76 -7.31
N ASP A 81 -11.62 -10.30 -6.29
CA ASP A 81 -11.09 -10.42 -4.94
C ASP A 81 -9.87 -11.36 -4.90
N ALA A 82 -9.94 -12.52 -5.55
CA ALA A 82 -8.83 -13.49 -5.60
C ALA A 82 -7.58 -12.91 -6.27
N ARG A 83 -7.76 -12.04 -7.27
CA ARG A 83 -6.68 -11.36 -8.00
C ARG A 83 -6.34 -10.00 -7.40
N GLN A 84 -6.93 -9.65 -6.25
CA GLN A 84 -6.68 -8.45 -5.44
C GLN A 84 -7.05 -7.12 -6.10
N PHE A 85 -7.98 -7.14 -7.08
CA PHE A 85 -8.50 -5.91 -7.68
C PHE A 85 -9.32 -5.12 -6.66
N GLY A 86 -9.00 -3.83 -6.51
CA GLY A 86 -9.70 -2.94 -5.58
C GLY A 86 -9.42 -3.22 -4.09
N THR A 87 -8.54 -4.18 -3.75
CA THR A 87 -8.06 -4.38 -2.38
C THR A 87 -7.33 -3.14 -1.85
N PHE A 88 -6.49 -2.56 -2.71
CA PHE A 88 -5.82 -1.27 -2.51
C PHE A 88 -6.09 -0.37 -3.73
N SER A 89 -5.51 0.83 -3.76
CA SER A 89 -5.66 1.76 -4.89
C SER A 89 -4.99 1.25 -6.18
N ALA A 90 -3.96 0.43 -6.08
CA ALA A 90 -3.41 -0.36 -7.18
C ALA A 90 -2.97 -1.74 -6.66
N ARG A 91 -2.69 -2.71 -7.53
CA ARG A 91 -2.41 -4.11 -7.12
C ARG A 91 -0.95 -4.33 -6.70
N TYR A 92 -0.42 -3.46 -5.85
CA TYR A 92 0.93 -3.56 -5.29
C TYR A 92 1.02 -4.51 -4.09
N GLY A 93 -0.11 -5.05 -3.61
CA GLY A 93 -0.14 -5.92 -2.44
C GLY A 93 0.10 -5.16 -1.13
N ASN A 94 0.53 -5.87 -0.09
CA ASN A 94 0.82 -5.23 1.19
C ASN A 94 2.17 -4.50 1.15
N LEU A 95 2.22 -3.29 1.71
CA LEU A 95 3.45 -2.51 1.87
C LEU A 95 3.74 -2.37 3.37
N TYR A 96 4.62 -3.21 3.89
CA TYR A 96 4.77 -3.34 5.34
C TYR A 96 5.73 -2.35 5.97
N TYR A 97 6.73 -1.86 5.23
CA TYR A 97 7.73 -0.93 5.72
C TYR A 97 8.16 0.08 4.65
N THR A 98 8.75 1.18 5.10
CA THR A 98 9.05 2.36 4.26
C THR A 98 9.88 2.04 3.02
N ARG A 99 10.85 1.10 3.12
CA ARG A 99 11.71 0.73 1.99
C ARG A 99 10.91 0.12 0.83
N GLN A 100 9.95 -0.77 1.10
CA GLN A 100 9.08 -1.34 0.07
C GLN A 100 8.29 -0.25 -0.66
N PHE A 101 7.75 0.71 0.11
CA PHE A 101 7.01 1.84 -0.46
C PHE A 101 7.88 2.73 -1.36
N VAL A 102 9.08 3.10 -0.89
CA VAL A 102 10.04 3.89 -1.68
C VAL A 102 10.43 3.13 -2.96
N GLN A 103 10.71 1.84 -2.87
CA GLN A 103 11.10 1.05 -4.03
C GLN A 103 9.94 0.79 -5.00
N LEU A 104 8.71 0.68 -4.54
CA LEU A 104 7.53 0.65 -5.41
C LEU A 104 7.48 1.94 -6.26
N PHE A 105 7.68 3.09 -5.61
CA PHE A 105 7.73 4.38 -6.28
C PHE A 105 8.90 4.42 -7.27
N ASP A 106 10.13 4.10 -6.85
CA ASP A 106 11.29 4.13 -7.73
C ASP A 106 11.16 3.17 -8.93
N ARG A 107 10.56 1.98 -8.73
CA ARG A 107 10.24 1.05 -9.83
C ARG A 107 9.22 1.64 -10.78
N ALA A 108 8.16 2.27 -10.28
CA ALA A 108 7.16 2.93 -11.11
C ALA A 108 7.75 4.08 -11.96
N TYR A 109 8.83 4.71 -11.50
CA TYR A 109 9.56 5.76 -12.24
C TYR A 109 10.81 5.26 -12.99
N GLY A 110 11.08 3.95 -13.00
CA GLY A 110 12.26 3.38 -13.66
C GLY A 110 13.60 3.79 -13.03
N ARG A 111 13.58 4.26 -11.77
CA ARG A 111 14.78 4.66 -11.01
C ARG A 111 15.42 3.50 -10.25
N PHE A 112 14.68 2.41 -10.10
CA PHE A 112 15.16 1.18 -9.50
C PHE A 112 14.61 -0.01 -10.28
N GLU A 113 15.50 -0.89 -10.73
CA GLU A 113 15.14 -2.10 -11.45
C GLU A 113 15.74 -3.31 -10.72
N PRO A 114 14.93 -4.09 -9.98
CA PRO A 114 15.42 -5.28 -9.31
C PRO A 114 16.01 -6.30 -10.28
N GLU A 115 17.07 -6.98 -9.84
CA GLU A 115 17.66 -8.14 -10.53
C GLU A 115 16.64 -9.28 -10.61
N LEU A 116 15.91 -9.51 -9.52
CA LEU A 116 14.95 -10.57 -9.40
C LEU A 116 13.67 -10.27 -10.21
N LYS A 117 13.54 -10.92 -11.37
CA LYS A 117 12.41 -10.71 -12.29
C LYS A 117 11.19 -11.56 -11.98
N ALA A 118 11.38 -12.81 -11.56
CA ALA A 118 10.29 -13.73 -11.23
C ALA A 118 10.72 -14.76 -10.20
N TRP A 119 9.75 -15.36 -9.51
CA TRP A 119 9.95 -16.60 -8.76
C TRP A 119 9.29 -17.76 -9.50
N LEU A 120 10.02 -18.87 -9.64
CA LEU A 120 9.48 -20.13 -10.14
C LEU A 120 8.87 -20.90 -8.95
N ARG A 121 7.59 -21.23 -9.07
CA ARG A 121 6.87 -22.10 -8.12
C ARG A 121 7.14 -23.57 -8.43
N GLU A 122 6.84 -24.42 -7.45
CA GLU A 122 6.98 -25.89 -7.57
C GLU A 122 6.12 -26.49 -8.68
N ASP A 123 5.00 -25.85 -9.04
CA ASP A 123 4.10 -26.24 -10.13
C ASP A 123 4.58 -25.78 -11.52
N GLY A 124 5.78 -25.19 -11.62
CA GLY A 124 6.34 -24.70 -12.86
C GLY A 124 5.79 -23.34 -13.33
N ARG A 125 4.96 -22.67 -12.52
CA ARG A 125 4.42 -21.34 -12.83
C ARG A 125 5.30 -20.23 -12.26
N TYR A 126 5.29 -19.07 -12.90
CA TYR A 126 6.06 -17.91 -12.47
C TYR A 126 5.19 -16.92 -11.70
N VAL A 127 5.75 -16.22 -10.71
CA VAL A 127 5.05 -15.14 -9.98
C VAL A 127 5.92 -13.91 -9.82
N ASP A 128 5.28 -12.76 -9.63
CA ASP A 128 5.97 -11.50 -9.33
C ASP A 128 6.46 -11.51 -7.86
N PRO A 129 7.77 -11.41 -7.59
CA PRO A 129 8.33 -11.43 -6.23
C PRO A 129 7.75 -10.38 -5.29
N PHE A 130 7.29 -9.26 -5.85
CA PHE A 130 6.81 -8.11 -5.08
C PHE A 130 5.30 -8.12 -4.89
N ARG A 131 4.60 -8.98 -5.62
CA ARG A 131 3.14 -9.16 -5.57
C ARG A 131 2.81 -10.63 -5.88
N PRO A 132 3.30 -11.59 -5.07
CA PRO A 132 3.27 -13.01 -5.42
C PRO A 132 1.86 -13.60 -5.48
N THR A 133 0.88 -12.94 -4.86
CA THR A 133 -0.52 -13.39 -4.75
C THR A 133 -1.48 -12.76 -5.76
N VAL A 134 -1.04 -11.78 -6.56
CA VAL A 134 -1.97 -11.04 -7.45
C VAL A 134 -2.47 -11.86 -8.63
N GLU A 135 -1.74 -12.90 -9.02
CA GLU A 135 -2.15 -13.85 -10.06
C GLU A 135 -2.07 -15.28 -9.47
N PRO A 136 -3.17 -15.79 -8.87
CA PRO A 136 -3.15 -17.06 -8.12
C PRO A 136 -2.71 -18.27 -8.94
N ALA A 137 -3.05 -18.29 -10.24
CA ALA A 137 -2.66 -19.35 -11.17
C ALA A 137 -1.19 -19.24 -11.64
N GLY A 138 -0.52 -18.15 -11.31
CA GLY A 138 0.79 -17.79 -11.82
C GLY A 138 0.82 -17.54 -13.33
N PHE A 139 1.95 -17.01 -13.78
CA PHE A 139 2.27 -16.70 -15.16
C PHE A 139 2.94 -17.88 -15.86
N PRO A 140 2.82 -17.99 -17.19
CA PRO A 140 3.45 -19.07 -17.96
C PRO A 140 4.97 -18.98 -18.01
N ASP A 141 5.52 -17.77 -17.96
CA ASP A 141 6.95 -17.49 -18.08
C ASP A 141 7.31 -16.16 -17.41
N GLU A 142 8.61 -15.88 -17.32
CA GLU A 142 9.14 -14.63 -16.76
C GLU A 142 8.72 -13.40 -17.57
N ALA A 143 8.63 -13.50 -18.91
CA ALA A 143 8.25 -12.38 -19.76
C ALA A 143 6.82 -11.91 -19.46
N ALA A 144 5.89 -12.84 -19.22
CA ALA A 144 4.53 -12.54 -18.80
C ALA A 144 4.47 -11.89 -17.41
N VAL A 145 5.35 -12.27 -16.47
CA VAL A 145 5.49 -11.58 -15.17
C VAL A 145 5.91 -10.12 -15.39
N VAL A 146 6.93 -9.90 -16.22
CA VAL A 146 7.45 -8.56 -16.51
C VAL A 146 6.39 -7.70 -17.20
N ALA A 147 5.72 -8.21 -18.23
CA ALA A 147 4.65 -7.48 -18.92
C ALA A 147 3.50 -7.10 -17.98
N ALA A 148 3.06 -8.02 -17.11
CA ALA A 148 2.03 -7.74 -16.12
C ALA A 148 2.48 -6.74 -15.05
N ARG A 149 3.78 -6.73 -14.72
CA ARG A 149 4.37 -5.75 -13.79
C ARG A 149 4.46 -4.38 -14.44
N ASP A 150 4.84 -4.27 -15.70
CA ASP A 150 4.98 -2.99 -16.38
C ASP A 150 3.63 -2.28 -16.49
N ALA A 151 2.56 -3.02 -16.82
CA ALA A 151 1.20 -2.50 -16.79
C ALA A 151 0.81 -2.01 -15.38
N HIS A 152 1.11 -2.79 -14.34
CA HIS A 152 0.88 -2.41 -12.95
C HIS A 152 1.66 -1.14 -12.55
N LEU A 153 2.95 -1.05 -12.90
CA LEU A 153 3.78 0.10 -12.57
C LEU A 153 3.33 1.37 -13.29
N ALA A 154 2.75 1.26 -14.49
CA ALA A 154 2.09 2.38 -15.15
C ALA A 154 0.87 2.88 -14.35
N GLU A 155 0.04 1.97 -13.82
CA GLU A 155 -1.09 2.35 -12.97
C GLU A 155 -0.67 2.91 -11.60
N VAL A 156 0.45 2.45 -11.06
CA VAL A 156 1.07 3.03 -9.85
C VAL A 156 1.58 4.43 -10.13
N ARG A 157 2.24 4.66 -11.27
CA ARG A 157 2.65 6.00 -11.66
C ARG A 157 1.44 6.92 -11.80
N ARG A 158 0.41 6.48 -12.54
CA ARG A 158 -0.84 7.23 -12.70
C ARG A 158 -1.47 7.55 -11.37
N LEU A 159 -1.49 6.61 -10.41
CA LEU A 159 -2.00 6.83 -9.05
C LEU A 159 -1.32 8.03 -8.39
N PHE A 160 0.01 8.03 -8.34
CA PHE A 160 0.77 9.10 -7.68
C PHE A 160 0.75 10.43 -8.43
N GLU A 161 0.61 10.41 -9.76
CA GLU A 161 0.52 11.63 -10.57
C GLU A 161 -0.84 12.32 -10.47
N THR A 162 -1.87 11.61 -10.02
CA THR A 162 -3.25 12.11 -10.08
C THR A 162 -4.01 12.06 -8.77
N LEU A 163 -3.54 11.39 -7.72
CA LEU A 163 -4.18 11.44 -6.40
C LEU A 163 -4.14 12.82 -5.76
N ASP A 164 -5.07 13.06 -4.83
CA ASP A 164 -5.09 14.26 -3.99
C ASP A 164 -4.57 13.95 -2.58
N VAL A 165 -4.87 12.74 -2.06
CA VAL A 165 -4.47 12.28 -0.72
C VAL A 165 -3.98 10.84 -0.76
N PHE A 166 -2.88 10.53 -0.07
CA PHE A 166 -2.39 9.16 0.11
C PHE A 166 -2.31 8.79 1.60
N VAL A 167 -3.01 7.73 2.00
CA VAL A 167 -2.95 7.18 3.36
C VAL A 167 -2.04 5.96 3.36
N LEU A 168 -0.89 6.08 4.03
CA LEU A 168 0.08 5.00 4.19
C LEU A 168 0.01 4.42 5.60
N THR A 169 -0.17 3.09 5.71
CA THR A 169 -0.21 2.40 7.01
C THR A 169 0.85 1.29 7.07
N LEU A 170 2.00 1.57 7.69
CA LEU A 170 3.07 0.59 7.81
C LEU A 170 2.74 -0.44 8.91
N GLY A 171 3.14 -1.69 8.70
CA GLY A 171 2.69 -2.81 9.53
C GLY A 171 3.80 -3.63 10.20
N LEU A 172 5.05 -3.50 9.77
CA LEU A 172 6.17 -4.26 10.32
C LEU A 172 7.37 -3.38 10.66
N THR A 173 8.11 -3.77 11.70
CA THR A 173 9.36 -3.14 12.13
C THR A 173 10.60 -3.76 11.50
N GLU A 174 10.46 -4.95 10.92
CA GLU A 174 11.52 -5.73 10.26
C GLU A 174 11.08 -6.10 8.84
N GLY A 175 12.04 -6.37 7.96
CA GLY A 175 11.77 -6.63 6.55
C GLY A 175 12.92 -7.35 5.87
N TRP A 176 12.61 -8.06 4.80
CA TRP A 176 13.59 -8.81 4.02
C TRP A 176 14.11 -8.00 2.85
N ARG A 177 15.31 -8.36 2.40
CA ARG A 177 15.86 -7.81 1.17
C ARG A 177 16.58 -8.86 0.38
N TRP A 178 16.49 -8.76 -0.93
CA TRP A 178 17.42 -9.42 -1.82
C TRP A 178 18.83 -8.88 -1.56
N ARG A 179 19.79 -9.78 -1.36
CA ARG A 179 21.14 -9.39 -0.92
C ARG A 179 21.90 -8.62 -2.00
N ALA A 180 21.69 -8.99 -3.27
CA ALA A 180 22.48 -8.46 -4.39
C ALA A 180 22.17 -6.99 -4.68
N ASP A 181 20.90 -6.59 -4.68
CA ASP A 181 20.47 -5.23 -5.06
C ASP A 181 19.71 -4.47 -3.95
N GLY A 182 19.39 -5.15 -2.84
CA GLY A 182 18.61 -4.56 -1.75
C GLY A 182 17.12 -4.40 -2.03
N ALA A 183 16.55 -5.05 -3.05
CA ALA A 183 15.12 -5.09 -3.29
C ALA A 183 14.39 -5.66 -2.05
N ALA A 184 13.39 -4.94 -1.56
CA ALA A 184 12.66 -5.21 -0.31
C ALA A 184 11.40 -6.03 -0.51
#